data_AF-A0A950TZQ5-F1
#
_entry.id   AF-A0A950TZQ5-F1
#
_cell.length_a   1.000
_cell.length_b   1.000
_cell.length_c   1.000
_cell.angle_alpha   90.00
_cell.angle_beta   90.00
_cell.angle_gamma   90.00
#
_symmetry.space_group_name_H-M   'P 1'
#
loop_
_entity.id
_entity.type
_entity.pdbx_description
1 polymer ?
#
loop_
_entity_poly.entity_id
_entity_poly.type
_entity_poly.pdbx_seq_one_letter_code
_entity_poly.pdbx_strand_id
1 'polypeptide(L)' 'MDQELIAVLARAAGLEKALAEFPDDVRAAAEQALGNSGVVQYPTDSTAEPWPPMRAGTGR' A
#
# COMPACT_ATOMS: atom_id res chain seq x y z
N MET A 1 -2.12 14.24 10.71
CA MET A 1 -0.83 13.53 10.54
C MET A 1 0.21 14.60 10.23
N ASP A 2 1.34 14.61 10.95
CA ASP A 2 2.34 15.67 10.81
C ASP A 2 3.01 15.63 9.43
N GLN A 3 3.18 16.81 8.82
CA GLN A 3 3.67 16.92 7.44
C GLN A 3 5.13 16.49 7.29
N GLU A 4 5.94 16.68 8.35
CA GLU A 4 7.30 16.13 8.40
C GLU A 4 7.32 14.61 8.45
N LEU A 5 6.37 13.99 9.17
CA LEU A 5 6.27 12.54 9.26
C LEU A 5 5.94 11.93 7.88
N ILE A 6 5.04 12.58 7.14
CA ILE A 6 4.67 12.18 5.76
C ILE A 6 5.87 12.33 4.83
N ALA A 7 6.66 13.40 4.94
CA ALA A 7 7.85 13.59 4.12
C ALA A 7 8.93 12.53 4.39
N VAL A 8 9.15 12.18 5.66
CA VAL A 8 10.09 11.10 6.04
C VAL A 8 9.61 9.75 5.54
N LEU A 9 8.32 9.44 5.68
CA LEU A 9 7.71 8.19 5.19
C LEU A 9 7.73 8.10 3.66
N ALA A 10 7.40 9.18 2.96
CA ALA A 10 7.46 9.25 1.52
C ALA A 10 8.89 8.99 1.03
N ARG A 11 9.90 9.56 1.71
CA ARG A 11 11.31 9.30 1.40
C ARG A 11 11.71 7.84 1.64
N ALA A 12 11.30 7.27 2.77
CA ALA A 12 11.55 5.85 3.07
C ALA A 12 10.88 4.89 2.06
N ALA A 13 9.74 5.30 1.50
CA ALA A 13 9.00 4.56 0.48
C ALA A 13 9.47 4.85 -0.97
N GLY A 14 10.45 5.73 -1.19
CA GLY A 14 10.93 6.13 -2.52
C GLY A 14 9.94 6.99 -3.32
N LEU A 15 9.03 7.69 -2.62
CA LEU A 15 8.00 8.57 -3.17
C LEU A 15 8.44 10.05 -3.18
N GLU A 16 9.73 10.35 -3.19
CA GLU A 16 10.21 11.75 -3.12
C GLU A 16 9.68 12.61 -4.27
N LYS A 17 9.59 12.03 -5.47
CA LYS A 17 9.05 12.74 -6.64
C LYS A 17 7.56 13.02 -6.50
N ALA A 18 6.80 12.08 -5.95
CA ALA A 18 5.36 12.24 -5.72
C ALA A 18 5.08 13.30 -4.65
N LEU A 19 5.91 13.39 -3.61
CA LEU A 19 5.81 14.44 -2.60
C LEU A 19 6.06 15.85 -3.20
N ALA A 20 6.97 15.95 -4.17
CA ALA A 20 7.33 17.22 -4.80
C ALA A 20 6.28 17.73 -5.80
N GLU A 21 5.65 16.84 -6.56
CA GLU A 21 4.64 17.20 -7.56
C GLU A 21 3.21 17.22 -6.98
N PHE A 22 2.89 16.34 -6.03
CA PHE A 22 1.52 16.13 -5.51
C PHE A 22 1.48 15.90 -3.99
N PRO A 23 1.79 16.92 -3.18
CA PRO A 23 1.86 16.77 -1.72
C PRO A 23 0.51 16.43 -1.07
N ASP A 24 -0.61 16.92 -1.62
CA ASP A 24 -1.94 16.64 -1.09
C ASP A 24 -2.39 15.19 -1.32
N ASP A 25 -2.05 14.61 -2.48
CA ASP A 25 -2.39 13.23 -2.80
C ASP A 25 -1.59 12.25 -1.93
N VAL A 26 -0.31 12.54 -1.66
CA VAL A 26 0.52 11.74 -0.75
C VAL A 26 -0.04 11.80 0.68
N ARG A 27 -0.55 12.95 1.11
CA ARG A 27 -1.21 13.08 2.41
C ARG A 27 -2.51 12.28 2.47
N ALA A 28 -3.37 12.38 1.46
CA ALA A 28 -4.61 11.62 1.39
C ALA A 28 -4.36 10.10 1.37
N ALA A 29 -3.36 9.64 0.61
CA ALA A 29 -2.95 8.25 0.58
C ALA A 29 -2.42 7.76 1.94
N ALA A 30 -1.64 8.60 2.64
CA ALA A 30 -1.16 8.28 3.97
C ALA A 30 -2.31 8.17 5.00
N GLU A 31 -3.30 9.07 4.93
CA GLU A 31 -4.52 9.01 5.76
C GLU A 31 -5.33 7.72 5.49
N GLN A 32 -5.50 7.35 4.22
CA GLN A 32 -6.16 6.10 3.82
C GLN A 32 -5.38 4.86 4.31
N ALA A 33 -4.07 4.83 4.13
CA ALA A 33 -3.23 3.72 4.55
C ALA A 33 -3.26 3.52 6.08
N LEU A 34 -3.22 4.62 6.84
CA LEU A 34 -3.36 4.56 8.30
C LEU A 34 -4.72 3.99 8.70
N GLY A 35 -5.80 4.48 8.09
CA GLY A 35 -7.16 4.01 8.35
C GLY A 35 -7.39 2.54 8.00
N ASN A 36 -6.66 2.01 7.01
CA ASN A 36 -6.85 0.64 6.50
C ASN A 36 -5.80 -0.37 6.98
N SER A 37 -4.77 0.09 7.70
CA SER A 37 -3.65 -0.73 8.19
C SER A 37 -4.07 -1.94 9.04
N GLY A 38 -5.17 -1.83 9.79
CA GLY A 38 -5.70 -2.92 10.60
C GLY A 38 -6.53 -3.96 9.82
N VAL A 39 -6.88 -3.68 8.56
CA VAL A 39 -7.72 -4.57 7.73
C VAL A 39 -6.84 -5.46 6.84
N VAL A 40 -5.66 -4.98 6.48
CA VAL A 40 -4.72 -5.72 5.63
C VAL A 40 -4.06 -6.83 6.44
N GLN A 41 -4.59 -8.05 6.32
CA GLN A 41 -3.92 -9.24 6.83
C GLN A 41 -2.83 -9.65 5.84
N TYR A 42 -1.58 -9.29 6.17
CA TYR A 42 -0.44 -9.76 5.39
C TYR A 42 -0.24 -11.26 5.65
N PRO A 43 -0.21 -12.10 4.60
CA PRO A 43 0.11 -13.51 4.77
C PRO A 43 1.54 -13.63 5.32
N THR A 44 1.70 -14.13 6.54
CA THR A 44 3.01 -14.36 7.17
C THR A 44 3.84 -15.42 6.45
N ASP A 45 3.19 -16.23 5.61
CA ASP A 45 3.81 -17.25 4.79
C ASP A 45 3.27 -17.11 3.36
N SER A 46 4.14 -16.69 2.44
CA SER A 46 3.83 -16.56 1.01
C SER A 46 3.73 -17.91 0.29
N THR A 47 4.23 -18.97 0.93
CA THR A 47 4.22 -20.36 0.44
C THR A 47 3.23 -21.26 1.19
N ALA A 48 2.63 -20.78 2.28
CA ALA A 48 1.52 -21.46 2.91
C ALA A 48 0.42 -21.62 1.86
N GLU A 49 -0.10 -22.83 1.74
CA GLU A 49 -1.18 -23.15 0.81
C GLU A 49 -2.54 -22.79 1.44
N PRO A 50 -3.15 -21.67 1.02
CA PRO A 50 -4.61 -21.58 0.93
C PRO A 50 -5.07 -21.04 -0.44
N TRP A 51 -4.17 -20.97 -1.42
CA TRP A 51 -4.48 -20.47 -2.75
C TRP A 51 -5.41 -21.47 -3.46
N PRO A 52 -6.58 -21.03 -3.96
CA PRO A 52 -7.43 -21.92 -4.74
C PRO A 52 -6.64 -22.43 -5.95
N PRO A 53 -6.78 -23.72 -6.32
CA PRO A 53 -6.06 -24.28 -7.45
C PRO A 53 -6.34 -23.45 -8.71
N MET A 54 -5.30 -23.20 -9.50
CA MET A 54 -5.36 -22.37 -10.70
C MET A 54 -6.44 -22.91 -11.65
N ARG A 55 -7.59 -22.24 -11.69
CA ARG A 55 -8.67 -22.56 -12.65
C ARG A 55 -8.36 -21.84 -13.96
N ALA A 56 -7.96 -22.58 -14.99
CA ALA A 56 -7.94 -22.04 -16.34
C ALA A 56 -9.37 -21.60 -16.69
N GLY A 57 -9.57 -20.30 -16.94
CA GLY A 57 -10.87 -19.78 -17.36
C GLY A 57 -11.30 -20.47 -18.65
N THR A 58 -12.53 -21.00 -18.68
CA THR A 58 -13.16 -21.43 -19.93
C THR A 58 -13.43 -20.18 -20.76
N GLY A 59 -12.49 -19.83 -21.63
CA GLY A 59 -12.67 -18.78 -22.62
C GLY A 59 -13.92 -19.07 -23.44
N ARG A 60 -14.88 -18.15 -23.40
CA ARG A 60 -16.00 -18.09 -24.33
C ARG A 60 -16.01 -16.71 -24.96
#